data_AF-A0A7V5DAU8-F1
#
_entry.id   AF-A0A7V5DAU8-F1
#
_cell.length_a   1.000
_cell.length_b   1.000
_cell.length_c   1.000
_cell.angle_alpha   90.00
_cell.angle_beta   90.00
_cell.angle_gamma   90.00
#
_symmetry.space_group_name_H-M   'P 1'
#
loop_
_entity.id
_entity.type
_entity.pdbx_description
1 polymer ?
#
loop_
_entity_poly.entity_id
_entity_poly.type
_entity_poly.pdbx_seq_one_letter_code
_entity_poly.pdbx_strand_id
1 'polypeptide(L)'
;MKKKIEALLRDGHLAGNAEFAPLNKAQQSAKKALERAKKEKTEAKQAYREALGNGEKDHDRLLELLTAFRQAQYMHRYQRAGHRLAKHRLHRWLETWLKTAEVPHEPKKAAATRSKTKKRETAVSAANPTEKSAKKAQ
;
A
#
# COMPACT_ATOMS: atom_id res chain seq x y z
N MET A 1 6.43 -24.59 3.60
CA MET A 1 5.82 -23.46 2.84
C MET A 1 6.73 -22.24 2.71
N LYS A 2 7.26 -21.65 3.79
CA LYS A 2 8.12 -20.44 3.71
C LYS A 2 9.27 -20.50 2.69
N LYS A 3 10.05 -21.59 2.69
CA LYS A 3 11.16 -21.78 1.72
C LYS A 3 10.69 -21.85 0.25
N LYS A 4 9.53 -22.46 -0.02
CA LYS A 4 8.93 -22.50 -1.37
C LYS A 4 8.49 -21.11 -1.83
N ILE A 5 7.87 -20.34 -0.93
CA ILE A 5 7.46 -18.95 -1.20
C ILE A 5 8.67 -18.07 -1.50
N GLU A 6 9.75 -18.20 -0.72
CA GLU A 6 10.98 -17.44 -0.92
C GLU A 6 11.70 -17.78 -2.23
N ALA A 7 11.66 -19.04 -2.67
CA ALA A 7 12.17 -19.46 -3.98
C ALA A 7 11.34 -18.84 -5.13
N LEU A 8 10.01 -18.95 -5.08
CA LEU A 8 9.11 -18.39 -6.10
C LEU A 8 9.21 -16.87 -6.25
N LEU A 9 9.51 -16.15 -5.15
CA LEU A 9 9.76 -14.71 -5.19
C LEU A 9 11.09 -14.35 -5.86
N ARG A 10 12.09 -15.25 -5.81
CA ARG A 10 13.41 -15.05 -6.46
C ARG A 10 13.39 -15.43 -7.93
N ASP A 11 12.64 -16.48 -8.27
CA ASP A 11 12.59 -17.05 -9.62
C ASP A 11 11.70 -16.25 -10.60
N GLY A 12 11.07 -15.16 -10.13
CA GLY A 12 10.33 -14.25 -11.01
C GLY A 12 9.00 -14.78 -11.54
N HIS A 13 8.56 -15.97 -11.12
CA HIS A 13 7.28 -16.58 -11.53
C HIS A 13 6.04 -15.73 -11.22
N LEU A 14 6.16 -14.77 -10.30
CA LEU A 14 5.09 -13.86 -9.92
C LEU A 14 5.19 -12.49 -10.62
N ALA A 15 6.21 -12.29 -11.47
CA ALA A 15 6.38 -11.08 -12.25
C ALA A 15 5.23 -10.95 -13.25
N GLY A 16 4.47 -9.86 -13.16
CA GLY A 16 3.30 -9.60 -14.02
C GLY A 16 1.95 -10.00 -13.41
N ASN A 17 1.91 -10.66 -12.24
CA ASN A 17 0.64 -10.90 -11.56
C ASN A 17 0.07 -9.58 -11.00
N ALA A 18 -1.14 -9.23 -11.45
CA ALA A 18 -1.82 -7.97 -11.15
C ALA A 18 -2.12 -7.77 -9.65
N GLU A 19 -2.29 -8.85 -8.89
CA GLU A 19 -2.55 -8.80 -7.45
C GLU A 19 -1.25 -8.80 -6.63
N PHE A 20 -0.22 -9.48 -7.13
CA PHE A 20 1.09 -9.56 -6.47
C PHE A 20 1.83 -8.23 -6.46
N ALA A 21 1.89 -7.55 -7.62
CA ALA A 21 2.62 -6.31 -7.79
C ALA A 21 2.25 -5.21 -6.76
N PRO A 22 0.97 -4.89 -6.51
CA PRO A 22 0.59 -3.91 -5.50
C PRO A 22 0.91 -4.37 -4.07
N LEU A 23 0.74 -5.66 -3.74
CA LEU A 23 1.05 -6.20 -2.42
C LEU A 23 2.55 -6.13 -2.11
N ASN A 24 3.40 -6.51 -3.06
CA ASN A 24 4.85 -6.42 -2.91
C ASN A 24 5.31 -4.95 -2.81
N LYS A 25 4.76 -4.06 -3.65
CA LYS A 25 5.04 -2.62 -3.57
C LYS A 25 4.63 -2.03 -2.22
N ALA A 26 3.47 -2.42 -1.68
CA ALA A 26 3.00 -1.99 -0.36
C ALA A 26 3.91 -2.50 0.77
N GLN A 27 4.42 -3.74 0.68
CA GLN A 27 5.40 -4.25 1.64
C GLN A 27 6.71 -3.46 1.58
N GLN A 28 7.23 -3.20 0.38
CA GLN A 28 8.46 -2.45 0.18
C GLN A 28 8.36 -0.99 0.64
N SER A 29 7.23 -0.32 0.36
CA SER A 29 7.00 1.04 0.83
C SER A 29 6.88 1.09 2.35
N ALA A 30 6.17 0.14 2.97
CA ALA A 30 6.08 0.04 4.42
C ALA A 30 7.45 -0.24 5.07
N LYS A 31 8.31 -1.05 4.44
CA LYS A 31 9.70 -1.25 4.89
C LYS A 31 10.50 0.06 4.84
N LYS A 32 10.43 0.81 3.74
CA LYS A 32 11.10 2.12 3.62
C LYS A 32 10.59 3.12 4.67
N ALA A 33 9.28 3.16 4.91
CA ALA A 33 8.67 4.02 5.93
C ALA A 33 9.12 3.65 7.35
N LEU A 34 9.25 2.35 7.64
CA LEU A 34 9.78 1.87 8.92
C LEU A 34 11.24 2.30 9.14
N GLU A 35 12.11 2.16 8.13
CA GLU A 35 13.51 2.59 8.26
C GLU A 35 13.63 4.11 8.46
N ARG A 36 12.82 4.91 7.75
CA ARG A 36 12.75 6.36 7.95
C ARG A 36 12.31 6.71 9.38
N ALA A 37 11.22 6.13 9.85
CA ALA A 37 10.73 6.38 11.21
C ALA A 37 11.71 5.90 12.30
N LYS A 38 12.49 4.85 12.03
CA LYS A 38 13.57 4.40 12.92
C LYS A 38 14.69 5.43 12.99
N LYS A 39 15.10 5.98 11.84
CA LYS A 39 16.12 7.03 11.74
C LYS A 39 15.67 8.33 12.44
N GLU A 40 14.46 8.80 12.16
CA GLU A 40 13.86 9.98 12.81
C GLU A 40 13.80 9.82 14.33
N LYS A 41 13.42 8.62 14.82
CA LYS A 41 13.42 8.33 16.25
C LYS A 41 14.82 8.43 16.85
N THR A 42 15.84 7.91 16.17
CA THR A 42 17.23 7.99 16.67
C THR A 42 17.74 9.42 16.68
N GLU A 43 17.45 10.20 15.64
CA GLU A 43 17.84 11.62 15.54
C GLU A 43 17.16 12.47 16.61
N ALA A 44 15.84 12.33 16.78
CA ALA A 44 15.10 13.07 17.81
C ALA A 44 15.56 12.71 19.24
N LYS A 45 15.89 11.43 19.47
CA LYS A 45 16.46 10.98 20.76
C LYS A 45 17.83 11.62 21.01
N GLN A 46 18.66 11.68 19.98
CA GLN A 46 20.01 12.25 20.06
C GLN A 46 19.93 13.75 20.33
N ALA A 47 19.11 14.49 19.56
CA ALA A 47 18.91 15.93 19.76
C ALA A 47 18.44 16.27 21.18
N TYR A 48 17.48 15.52 21.73
CA TYR A 48 17.03 15.71 23.12
C TYR A 48 18.14 15.44 24.14
N ARG A 49 18.96 14.40 23.93
CA ARG A 49 20.07 14.06 24.83
C ARG A 49 21.20 15.06 24.77
N GLU A 50 21.52 15.56 23.58
CA GLU A 50 22.55 16.59 23.37
C GLU A 50 22.13 17.90 24.02
N ALA A 51 20.87 18.31 23.89
CA ALA A 51 20.35 19.50 24.59
C ALA A 51 20.50 19.37 26.12
N LEU A 52 20.13 18.22 26.70
CA LEU A 52 20.35 17.96 28.13
C LEU A 52 21.84 17.94 28.51
N GLY A 53 22.69 17.32 27.68
CA GLY A 53 24.12 17.21 27.92
C GLY A 53 24.87 18.54 27.84
N ASN A 54 24.41 19.45 26.97
CA ASN A 54 24.95 20.79 26.81
C ASN A 54 24.44 21.79 27.87
N GLY A 55 23.54 21.35 28.76
CA GLY A 55 22.97 22.20 29.80
C GLY A 55 21.99 23.25 29.26
N GLU A 56 21.20 22.88 28.23
CA GLU A 56 20.12 23.71 27.71
C GLU A 56 19.21 24.20 28.86
N LYS A 57 19.04 25.53 28.95
CA LYS A 57 18.30 26.18 30.05
C LYS A 57 16.90 26.58 29.61
N ASP A 58 16.66 26.65 28.31
CA ASP A 58 15.34 26.91 27.76
C ASP A 58 14.45 25.68 27.94
N HIS A 59 13.49 25.80 28.87
CA HIS A 59 12.58 24.73 29.21
C HIS A 59 11.61 24.42 28.07
N ASP A 60 11.17 25.44 27.34
CA ASP A 60 10.25 25.26 26.21
C ASP A 60 10.96 24.49 25.10
N ARG A 61 12.23 24.82 24.84
CA ARG A 61 13.05 24.08 23.88
C ARG A 61 13.24 22.62 24.27
N LEU A 62 13.47 22.32 25.54
CA LEU A 62 13.57 20.94 26.03
C LEU A 62 12.25 20.17 25.87
N LEU A 63 11.12 20.82 26.13
CA LEU A 63 9.79 20.24 25.93
C LEU A 63 9.49 19.97 24.45
N GLU A 64 9.85 20.88 23.54
CA GLU A 64 9.75 20.65 22.09
C GLU A 64 10.54 19.41 21.65
N LEU A 65 11.79 19.27 22.10
CA LEU A 65 12.63 18.12 21.75
C LEU A 65 12.09 16.81 22.34
N LEU A 66 11.59 16.86 23.57
CA LEU A 66 10.98 15.70 24.22
C LEU A 66 9.69 15.25 23.51
N THR A 67 8.85 16.21 23.13
CA THR A 67 7.60 15.93 22.41
C THR A 67 7.89 15.38 21.01
N ALA A 68 8.85 15.95 20.29
CA ALA A 68 9.32 15.43 19.01
C ALA A 68 9.85 13.99 19.13
N PHE A 69 10.66 13.69 20.17
CA PHE A 69 11.14 12.33 20.41
C PHE A 69 9.99 11.35 20.71
N ARG A 70 9.02 11.74 21.54
CA ARG A 70 7.84 10.91 21.83
C ARG A 70 7.02 10.65 20.56
N GLN A 71 6.79 11.68 19.76
CA GLN A 71 6.07 11.57 18.49
C GLN A 71 6.80 10.60 17.54
N ALA A 72 8.11 10.75 17.35
CA ALA A 72 8.91 9.85 16.53
C ALA A 72 8.87 8.40 17.05
N GLN A 73 8.84 8.21 18.38
CA GLN A 73 8.66 6.89 18.99
C GLN A 73 7.30 6.26 18.64
N TYR A 74 6.21 7.01 18.71
CA TYR A 74 4.88 6.52 18.32
C TYR A 74 4.81 6.23 16.82
N MET A 75 5.37 7.10 15.98
CA MET A 75 5.44 6.90 14.54
C MET A 75 6.23 5.63 14.17
N HIS A 76 7.36 5.37 14.83
CA HIS A 76 8.09 4.12 14.65
C HIS A 76 7.26 2.89 15.03
N ARG A 77 6.47 2.94 16.12
CA ARG A 77 5.56 1.85 16.49
C ARG A 77 4.46 1.64 15.45
N TYR A 78 3.85 2.72 14.98
CA TYR A 78 2.83 2.71 13.94
C TYR A 78 3.36 2.10 12.64
N GLN A 79 4.51 2.58 12.13
CA GLN A 79 5.12 2.05 10.90
C GLN A 79 5.57 0.59 11.07
N ARG A 80 6.01 0.19 12.27
CA ARG A 80 6.33 -1.22 12.56
C ARG A 80 5.09 -2.12 12.46
N ALA A 81 3.96 -1.67 12.98
CA ALA A 81 2.69 -2.38 12.84
C ALA A 81 2.23 -2.44 11.37
N GLY A 82 2.32 -1.30 10.66
CA GLY A 82 2.00 -1.23 9.22
C GLY A 82 2.84 -2.20 8.38
N HIS A 83 4.16 -2.25 8.60
CA HIS A 83 5.03 -3.20 7.92
C HIS A 83 4.70 -4.67 8.26
N ARG A 84 4.40 -4.99 9.52
CA ARG A 84 3.96 -6.34 9.91
C ARG A 84 2.67 -6.73 9.21
N LEU A 85 1.71 -5.82 9.12
CA LEU A 85 0.44 -6.04 8.43
C LEU A 85 0.65 -6.26 6.93
N ALA A 86 1.45 -5.40 6.28
CA ALA A 86 1.76 -5.53 4.85
C ALA A 86 2.46 -6.86 4.55
N LYS A 87 3.43 -7.25 5.37
CA LYS A 87 4.11 -8.55 5.28
C LYS A 87 3.13 -9.71 5.46
N HIS A 88 2.23 -9.63 6.43
CA HIS A 88 1.24 -10.67 6.68
C HIS A 88 0.26 -10.83 5.51
N ARG A 89 -0.24 -9.71 4.95
CA ARG A 89 -1.13 -9.71 3.78
C ARG A 89 -0.46 -10.37 2.57
N LEU A 90 0.78 -9.99 2.28
CA LEU A 90 1.55 -10.59 1.18
C LEU A 90 1.74 -12.10 1.41
N HIS A 91 2.15 -12.50 2.62
CA HIS A 91 2.38 -13.91 2.93
C HIS A 91 1.11 -14.74 2.82
N ARG A 92 -0.01 -14.23 3.35
CA ARG A 92 -1.31 -14.89 3.27
C ARG A 92 -1.78 -15.05 1.82
N TRP A 93 -1.60 -14.02 0.99
CA TRP A 93 -1.90 -14.11 -0.44
C TRP A 93 -1.03 -15.17 -1.12
N LEU A 94 0.28 -15.21 -0.85
CA LEU A 94 1.19 -16.21 -1.41
C LEU A 94 0.81 -17.64 -0.99
N GLU A 95 0.39 -17.83 0.26
CA GLU A 95 -0.11 -19.13 0.74
C GLU A 95 -1.39 -19.56 0.03
N THR A 96 -2.34 -18.64 -0.17
CA THR A 96 -3.57 -18.93 -0.91
C THR A 96 -3.27 -19.25 -2.37
N TRP A 97 -2.46 -18.42 -3.02
CA TRP A 97 -2.07 -18.59 -4.42
C TRP A 97 -1.38 -19.93 -4.67
N LEU A 98 -0.44 -20.31 -3.80
CA LEU A 98 0.23 -21.61 -3.84
C LEU A 98 -0.76 -22.78 -3.73
N LYS A 99 -1.72 -22.71 -2.81
CA LYS A 99 -2.74 -23.75 -2.65
C LYS A 99 -3.61 -23.89 -3.89
N THR A 100 -3.99 -22.78 -4.55
CA THR A 100 -4.72 -22.83 -5.82
C THR A 100 -3.87 -23.30 -6.99
N ALA A 101 -2.56 -23.02 -6.99
CA ALA A 101 -1.64 -23.45 -8.04
C ALA A 101 -1.26 -24.95 -7.91
N GLU A 102 -1.26 -25.50 -6.69
CA GLU A 102 -1.03 -26.94 -6.43
C GLU A 102 -2.26 -27.82 -6.78
N VAL A 103 -3.43 -27.24 -7.07
CA VAL A 103 -4.59 -27.98 -7.60
C VAL A 103 -4.42 -28.15 -9.11
N PRO A 104 -4.31 -29.38 -9.65
CA PRO A 104 -4.31 -29.60 -11.09
C PRO A 104 -5.61 -29.08 -11.66
N HIS A 105 -5.55 -28.03 -12.46
CA HIS A 105 -6.71 -27.55 -13.18
C HIS A 105 -7.01 -28.59 -14.27
N GLU A 106 -7.95 -29.51 -14.03
CA GLU A 106 -8.60 -30.18 -15.16
C GLU A 106 -9.16 -29.07 -16.07
N PRO A 107 -8.90 -29.11 -17.38
CA PRO A 107 -9.35 -28.07 -18.28
C PRO A 107 -10.87 -28.05 -18.25
N LYS A 108 -11.45 -26.99 -17.67
CA LYS A 108 -12.86 -26.67 -17.88
C LYS A 108 -13.04 -26.51 -19.39
N LYS A 109 -13.69 -27.50 -20.03
CA LYS A 109 -14.07 -27.44 -21.44
C LYS A 109 -14.66 -26.06 -21.71
N ALA A 110 -14.03 -25.32 -22.62
CA ALA A 110 -14.53 -24.04 -23.07
C ALA A 110 -15.99 -24.22 -23.52
N ALA A 111 -16.93 -23.70 -22.73
CA ALA A 111 -18.30 -23.58 -23.19
C ALA A 111 -18.27 -22.60 -24.35
N ALA A 112 -18.50 -23.10 -25.56
CA ALA A 112 -18.57 -22.31 -26.77
C ALA A 112 -19.54 -21.14 -26.58
N THR A 113 -18.99 -19.94 -26.40
CA THR A 113 -19.76 -18.70 -26.51
C THR A 113 -20.15 -18.53 -27.96
N ARG A 114 -21.38 -18.96 -28.28
CA ARG A 114 -22.07 -18.63 -29.52
C ARG A 114 -22.03 -17.11 -29.70
N SER A 115 -21.24 -16.67 -30.68
CA SER A 115 -21.35 -15.34 -31.26
C SER A 115 -22.74 -15.18 -31.88
N LYS A 116 -23.46 -14.14 -31.48
CA LYS A 116 -24.53 -13.56 -32.31
C LYS A 116 -24.36 -12.05 -32.32
N THR A 117 -23.52 -11.62 -33.25
CA THR A 117 -23.57 -10.31 -33.87
C THR A 117 -24.95 -10.15 -34.52
N LYS A 118 -25.76 -9.20 -34.07
CA LYS A 118 -26.83 -8.65 -34.90
C LYS A 118 -26.70 -7.13 -34.92
N LYS A 119 -26.03 -6.67 -35.96
CA LYS A 119 -26.04 -5.30 -36.47
C LYS A 119 -27.47 -5.00 -36.94
N ARG A 120 -28.06 -3.88 -36.53
CA ARG A 120 -29.06 -3.18 -37.35
C ARG A 120 -28.98 -1.67 -37.11
N GLU A 121 -29.19 -0.97 -38.20
CA GLU A 121 -28.80 0.41 -38.50
C GLU A 121 -29.54 1.51 -37.75
N THR A 122 -28.85 2.65 -37.76
CA THR A 122 -29.20 4.03 -37.46
C THR A 122 -30.55 4.49 -38.00
N ALA A 123 -31.27 5.29 -37.19
CA ALA A 123 -32.09 6.40 -37.68
C ALA A 123 -31.75 7.65 -36.84
N VAL A 124 -31.33 8.68 -37.54
CA VAL A 124 -30.97 10.02 -37.06
C VAL A 124 -32.25 10.80 -36.79
N SER A 125 -32.31 11.57 -35.69
CA SER A 125 -32.90 12.91 -35.74
C SER A 125 -32.34 13.79 -34.63
N ALA A 126 -31.98 15.00 -35.06
CA ALA A 126 -31.27 16.03 -34.33
C ALA A 126 -32.19 16.86 -33.41
N ALA A 127 -31.62 17.39 -32.34
CA ALA A 127 -31.81 18.78 -31.89
C ALA A 127 -30.85 19.07 -30.73
N ASN A 128 -30.18 20.22 -30.82
CA ASN A 128 -29.03 20.66 -30.03
C ASN A 128 -29.47 21.44 -28.75
N PRO A 129 -28.52 21.90 -27.90
CA PRO A 129 -28.70 22.20 -26.48
C PRO A 129 -28.89 23.69 -26.15
N THR A 130 -29.47 23.98 -24.98
CA THR A 130 -29.44 25.25 -24.19
C THR A 130 -30.33 25.00 -22.94
N GLU A 131 -30.19 25.53 -21.73
CA GLU A 131 -29.45 26.66 -21.18
C GLU A 131 -29.47 26.62 -19.62
N LYS A 132 -28.68 27.54 -19.04
CA LYS A 132 -28.47 27.87 -17.62
C LYS A 132 -29.74 28.01 -16.77
N SER A 133 -29.61 27.78 -15.45
CA SER A 133 -30.10 28.76 -14.47
C SER A 133 -29.42 28.64 -13.10
N ALA A 134 -28.85 29.75 -12.65
CA ALA A 134 -28.39 30.00 -11.30
C ALA A 134 -29.55 30.58 -10.47
N LYS A 135 -29.56 30.35 -9.14
CA LYS A 135 -30.10 31.34 -8.20
C LYS A 135 -29.52 31.19 -6.79
N LYS A 136 -28.72 32.20 -6.41
CA LYS A 136 -28.55 32.71 -5.05
C LYS A 136 -29.83 33.47 -4.65
N ALA A 137 -30.19 33.40 -3.38
CA ALA A 137 -30.80 34.46 -2.57
C ALA A 137 -30.42 34.12 -1.11
N GLN A 138 -29.51 34.87 -0.47
CA GLN A 138 -29.78 36.07 0.34
C GLN A 138 -30.84 35.82 1.41
#